data_AF-A0A931H9L8-F1
#
_entry.id   AF-A0A931H9L8-F1
#
_cell.length_a   1.000
_cell.length_b   1.000
_cell.length_c   1.000
_cell.angle_alpha   90.00
_cell.angle_beta   90.00
_cell.angle_gamma   90.00
#
_symmetry.space_group_name_H-M   'P 1'
#
loop_
_entity.id
_entity.type
_entity.pdbx_description
1 polymer ?
#
loop_
_entity_poly.entity_id
_entity_poly.type
_entity_poly.pdbx_seq_one_letter_code
_entity_poly.pdbx_strand_id
1 'polypeptide(L)'
;MTRLMTASATLAALLAGACLASAPAAAQDDPGDKVNQVIVYGDDPCPASNGDEITVCARKPEGERYRIPAPLRGVDSPTAQSWSNKVDAYETVGAFGTLSCSPVGAGGSQGCTQQLLDKAAAERANGTDVKMSELIAEERAKRLSTIDSEAAEQQRRVEEAEEAYFAQQRRQQAERDAAEKGDDTTGGPQQP
;
A
#
# COMPACT_ATOMS: atom_id res chain seq x y z
N MET A 1 29.12 57.18 -21.79
CA MET A 1 29.68 55.82 -21.67
C MET A 1 29.82 55.55 -20.17
N THR A 2 28.78 54.96 -19.60
CA THR A 2 28.72 53.56 -19.10
C THR A 2 28.77 53.55 -17.57
N ARG A 3 27.61 53.88 -16.97
CA ARG A 3 27.24 53.40 -15.64
C ARG A 3 26.84 51.94 -15.79
N LEU A 4 27.47 51.01 -15.08
CA LEU A 4 26.95 49.66 -14.83
C LEU A 4 27.86 48.88 -13.87
N MET A 5 27.22 48.15 -12.95
CA MET A 5 27.71 46.95 -12.25
C MET A 5 28.38 47.10 -10.87
N THR A 6 27.55 47.42 -9.87
CA THR A 6 27.75 46.94 -8.48
C THR A 6 26.42 46.40 -7.94
N ALA A 7 25.99 45.22 -8.40
CA ALA A 7 24.79 44.55 -7.87
C ALA A 7 24.77 43.05 -8.18
N SER A 8 25.86 42.33 -7.85
CA SER A 8 25.93 40.87 -8.07
C SER A 8 26.71 40.16 -6.96
N ALA A 9 26.45 40.48 -5.68
CA ALA A 9 27.10 39.78 -4.56
C ALA A 9 26.16 39.40 -3.41
N THR A 10 24.85 39.67 -3.51
CA THR A 10 23.89 39.37 -2.43
C THR A 10 23.03 38.12 -2.69
N LEU A 11 23.10 37.51 -3.88
CA LEU A 11 22.26 36.34 -4.21
C LEU A 11 22.88 34.98 -3.84
N ALA A 12 24.16 34.95 -3.44
CA ALA A 12 24.83 33.69 -3.03
C ALA A 12 24.62 33.32 -1.56
N ALA A 13 24.15 34.25 -0.72
CA ALA A 13 23.97 34.01 0.71
C ALA A 13 22.60 33.39 1.08
N LEU A 14 21.61 33.41 0.18
CA LEU A 14 20.28 32.86 0.44
C LEU A 14 20.13 31.36 0.10
N LEU A 15 21.05 30.76 -0.67
CA LEU A 15 21.01 29.32 -0.96
C LEU A 15 21.77 28.45 0.07
N ALA A 16 22.52 29.04 1.01
CA ALA A 16 23.22 28.29 2.05
C ALA A 16 22.36 28.00 3.31
N GLY A 17 21.17 28.62 3.43
CA GLY A 17 20.30 28.48 4.60
C GLY A 17 19.26 27.36 4.52
N ALA A 18 19.03 26.77 3.34
CA ALA A 18 17.93 25.81 3.12
C ALA A 18 18.27 24.35 3.46
N CYS A 19 19.51 24.04 3.84
CA CYS A 19 19.96 22.65 4.07
C CYS A 19 20.03 22.24 5.56
N LEU A 20 19.59 23.06 6.51
CA LEU A 20 19.75 22.81 7.95
C LEU A 20 18.45 22.47 8.70
N ALA A 21 17.33 22.24 8.00
CA ALA A 21 16.03 21.94 8.63
C ALA A 21 15.40 20.58 8.24
N SER A 22 16.19 19.64 7.73
CA SER A 22 15.77 18.24 7.58
C SER A 22 16.59 17.36 8.49
N ALA A 23 16.26 17.36 9.78
CA ALA A 23 16.72 16.37 10.74
C ALA A 23 15.60 15.36 11.03
N PRO A 24 15.37 14.35 10.16
CA PRO A 24 14.54 13.21 10.50
C PRO A 24 15.25 12.26 11.49
N ALA A 25 16.54 12.47 11.75
CA ALA A 25 17.37 11.58 12.56
C ALA A 25 17.08 11.67 14.08
N ALA A 26 16.71 12.83 14.60
CA ALA A 26 16.53 13.04 16.04
C ALA A 26 15.24 12.43 16.62
N ALA A 27 14.36 11.86 15.78
CA ALA A 27 13.17 11.13 16.23
C ALA A 27 13.41 9.60 16.35
N GLN A 28 14.59 9.11 15.97
CA GLN A 28 14.93 7.69 16.02
C GLN A 28 15.78 7.29 17.25
N ASP A 29 16.23 8.27 18.03
CA ASP A 29 17.16 8.06 19.16
C ASP A 29 16.49 7.82 20.51
N ASP A 30 15.16 7.89 20.60
CA ASP A 30 14.44 7.37 21.76
C ASP A 30 14.16 5.89 21.48
N PRO A 31 14.75 4.94 22.23
CA PRO A 31 14.29 3.57 22.19
C PRO A 31 12.84 3.58 22.69
N GLY A 32 11.89 3.74 21.77
CA GLY A 32 10.47 3.86 22.09
C GLY A 32 10.01 2.74 23.02
N ASP A 33 8.85 2.94 23.66
CA ASP A 33 8.28 2.01 24.63
C ASP A 33 8.50 0.54 24.19
N LYS A 34 9.08 -0.29 25.07
CA LYS A 34 9.26 -1.71 24.75
C LYS A 34 7.87 -2.34 24.59
N VAL A 35 7.51 -2.74 23.37
CA VAL A 35 6.22 -3.39 23.11
C VAL A 35 6.40 -4.90 22.98
N ASN A 36 5.72 -5.65 23.83
CA ASN A 36 5.61 -7.10 23.75
C ASN A 36 4.25 -7.50 23.19
N GLN A 37 4.26 -8.09 22.00
CA GLN A 37 3.04 -8.51 21.31
C GLN A 37 2.80 -9.99 21.59
N VAL A 38 1.80 -10.29 22.43
CA VAL A 38 1.46 -11.66 22.83
C VAL A 38 0.12 -12.06 22.21
N ILE A 39 0.03 -13.27 21.68
CA ILE A 39 -1.22 -13.85 21.18
C ILE A 39 -1.84 -14.68 22.30
N VAL A 40 -3.03 -14.27 22.77
CA VAL A 40 -3.82 -15.00 23.78
C VAL A 40 -4.99 -15.71 23.10
N TYR A 41 -5.33 -16.89 23.60
CA TYR A 41 -6.40 -17.72 23.04
C TYR A 41 -7.61 -17.69 23.98
N GLY A 42 -8.80 -17.56 23.40
CA GLY A 42 -10.07 -17.49 24.13
C GLY A 42 -10.07 -16.48 25.27
N ASP A 43 -10.34 -17.01 26.47
CA ASP A 43 -10.44 -16.26 27.71
C ASP A 43 -9.14 -16.28 28.54
N ASP A 44 -8.02 -16.72 27.95
CA ASP A 44 -6.72 -16.70 28.63
C ASP A 44 -6.38 -15.28 29.10
N PRO A 45 -5.86 -15.13 30.34
CA PRO A 45 -5.50 -13.82 30.86
C PRO A 45 -4.32 -13.24 30.07
N CYS A 46 -4.49 -12.00 29.60
CA CYS A 46 -3.37 -11.23 29.06
C CYS A 46 -2.40 -10.88 30.20
N PRO A 47 -1.09 -11.17 30.08
CA PRO A 47 -0.13 -10.77 31.08
C PRO A 47 -0.13 -9.24 31.24
N ALA A 48 -0.02 -8.78 32.48
CA ALA A 48 -0.01 -7.35 32.77
C ALA A 48 1.30 -6.72 32.25
N SER A 49 1.17 -5.53 31.66
CA SER A 49 2.32 -4.71 31.29
C SER A 49 3.17 -4.40 32.53
N ASN A 50 4.50 -4.54 32.39
CA ASN A 50 5.44 -4.09 33.40
C ASN A 50 5.73 -2.59 33.18
N GLY A 51 6.22 -1.88 34.20
CA GLY A 51 6.43 -0.42 34.13
C GLY A 51 7.33 0.05 32.98
N ASP A 52 8.16 -0.84 32.44
CA ASP A 52 9.09 -0.58 31.33
C ASP A 52 8.71 -1.30 30.02
N GLU A 53 7.57 -2.02 29.97
CA GLU A 53 7.14 -2.82 28.80
C GLU A 53 5.61 -2.85 28.62
N ILE A 54 5.14 -2.35 27.49
CA ILE A 54 3.73 -2.38 27.09
C ILE A 54 3.42 -3.76 26.48
N THR A 55 2.58 -4.55 27.15
CA THR A 55 2.09 -5.81 26.60
C THR A 55 0.81 -5.58 25.80
N VAL A 56 0.85 -5.86 24.50
CA VAL A 56 -0.31 -5.78 23.60
C VAL A 56 -0.77 -7.19 23.26
N CYS A 57 -1.99 -7.52 23.70
CA CYS A 57 -2.56 -8.85 23.51
C CYS A 57 -3.50 -8.91 22.29
N ALA A 58 -3.14 -9.70 21.29
CA ALA A 58 -4.03 -10.06 20.19
C ALA A 58 -4.82 -11.31 20.56
N ARG A 59 -6.13 -11.17 20.75
CA ARG A 59 -7.00 -12.28 21.17
C ARG A 59 -7.47 -13.11 19.97
N LYS A 60 -7.24 -14.42 19.98
CA LYS A 60 -7.71 -15.39 18.97
C LYS A 60 -8.71 -16.37 19.61
N PRO A 61 -9.63 -16.97 18.85
CA PRO A 61 -10.54 -17.98 19.40
C PRO A 61 -9.80 -19.25 19.83
N GLU A 62 -10.34 -19.98 20.82
CA GLU A 62 -9.75 -21.23 21.36
C GLU A 62 -9.41 -22.27 20.28
N GLY A 63 -10.24 -22.38 19.25
CA GLY A 63 -10.03 -23.31 18.14
C GLY A 63 -8.78 -23.03 17.29
N GLU A 64 -8.14 -21.87 17.44
CA GLU A 64 -6.89 -21.51 16.74
C GLU A 64 -5.63 -21.92 17.51
N ARG A 65 -5.74 -22.42 18.75
CA ARG A 65 -4.55 -22.77 19.57
C ARG A 65 -3.71 -23.88 18.95
N TYR A 66 -4.34 -24.85 18.30
CA TYR A 66 -3.69 -26.02 17.68
C TYR A 66 -3.82 -26.06 16.16
N ARG A 67 -4.32 -24.99 15.54
CA ARG A 67 -4.54 -24.92 14.08
C ARG A 67 -3.41 -24.14 13.42
N ILE A 68 -3.09 -24.50 12.17
CA ILE A 68 -2.19 -23.71 11.34
C ILE A 68 -2.77 -22.29 11.23
N PRO A 69 -1.98 -21.23 11.53
CA PRO A 69 -2.44 -19.85 11.46
C PRO A 69 -3.12 -19.55 10.13
N ALA A 70 -4.23 -18.82 10.15
CA ALA A 70 -5.03 -18.52 8.96
C ALA A 70 -4.21 -18.07 7.72
N PRO A 71 -3.20 -17.19 7.85
CA PRO A 71 -2.38 -16.76 6.70
C PRO A 71 -1.50 -17.87 6.11
N LEU A 72 -1.21 -18.92 6.88
CA LEU A 72 -0.34 -20.04 6.48
C LEU A 72 -1.13 -21.29 6.07
N ARG A 73 -2.46 -21.21 6.04
CA ARG A 73 -3.26 -22.36 5.59
C ARG A 73 -3.10 -22.53 4.08
N GLY A 74 -2.78 -23.75 3.65
CA GLY A 74 -2.63 -24.09 2.23
C GLY A 74 -1.21 -23.97 1.68
N VAL A 75 -0.23 -23.49 2.46
CA VAL A 75 1.19 -23.51 2.05
C VAL A 75 1.74 -24.93 1.98
N ASP A 76 1.34 -25.76 2.95
CA ASP A 76 1.73 -27.18 3.06
C ASP A 76 0.56 -28.11 2.74
N SER A 77 -0.41 -27.71 1.91
CA SER A 77 -1.38 -28.70 1.45
C SER A 77 -0.71 -29.56 0.38
N PRO A 78 -0.31 -30.82 0.65
CA PRO A 78 -0.02 -31.72 -0.44
C PRO A 78 -1.31 -31.81 -1.26
N THR A 79 -1.30 -31.27 -2.47
CA THR A 79 -2.43 -31.39 -3.39
C THR A 79 -2.75 -32.88 -3.46
N ALA A 80 -3.94 -33.27 -3.02
CA ALA A 80 -4.32 -34.68 -3.00
C ALA A 80 -4.23 -35.22 -4.43
N GLN A 81 -3.15 -35.94 -4.73
CA GLN A 81 -2.91 -36.53 -6.04
C GLN A 81 -4.00 -37.58 -6.28
N SER A 82 -4.65 -37.52 -7.44
CA SER A 82 -5.64 -38.52 -7.84
C SER A 82 -4.99 -39.91 -7.86
N TRP A 83 -5.79 -40.95 -7.62
CA TRP A 83 -5.30 -42.33 -7.67
C TRP A 83 -4.63 -42.66 -9.00
N SER A 84 -5.18 -42.16 -10.11
CA SER A 84 -4.60 -42.33 -11.45
C SER A 84 -3.19 -41.76 -11.56
N ASN A 85 -2.92 -40.57 -11.01
CA ASN A 85 -1.57 -39.96 -11.04
C ASN A 85 -0.57 -40.78 -10.20
N LYS A 86 -1.04 -41.42 -9.12
CA LYS A 86 -0.20 -42.31 -8.33
C LYS A 86 0.14 -43.61 -9.08
N VAL A 87 -0.81 -44.13 -9.85
CA VAL A 87 -0.60 -45.31 -10.69
C VAL A 87 0.35 -45.02 -11.85
N ASP A 88 0.20 -43.88 -12.52
CA ASP A 88 1.11 -43.42 -13.58
C ASP A 88 2.56 -43.31 -13.08
N ALA A 89 2.76 -42.83 -11.85
CA ALA A 89 4.07 -42.82 -11.21
C ALA A 89 4.67 -44.22 -11.04
N TYR A 90 3.86 -45.28 -10.88
CA TYR A 90 4.36 -46.66 -10.84
C TYR A 90 4.84 -47.15 -12.22
N GLU A 91 4.32 -46.61 -13.33
CA GLU A 91 4.79 -46.96 -14.69
C GLU A 91 6.20 -46.43 -14.97
N THR A 92 6.63 -45.39 -14.25
CA THR A 92 8.01 -44.87 -14.33
C THR A 92 9.05 -45.73 -13.60
N VAL A 93 8.62 -46.77 -12.88
CA VAL A 93 9.53 -47.74 -12.23
C VAL A 93 10.24 -48.55 -13.32
N GLY A 94 11.53 -48.25 -13.51
CA GLY A 94 12.35 -48.83 -14.59
C GLY A 94 12.79 -47.81 -15.66
N ALA A 95 12.29 -46.58 -15.59
CA ALA A 95 12.79 -45.48 -16.40
C ALA A 95 14.19 -45.06 -15.90
N PHE A 96 15.22 -45.64 -16.50
CA PHE A 96 16.64 -45.39 -16.21
C PHE A 96 17.37 -44.64 -17.32
N GLY A 97 16.62 -44.09 -18.28
CA GLY A 97 17.14 -43.35 -19.43
C GLY A 97 17.55 -41.92 -19.08
N THR A 98 18.01 -41.19 -20.09
CA THR A 98 18.31 -39.76 -19.97
C THR A 98 17.08 -38.98 -19.52
N LEU A 99 17.26 -38.01 -18.62
CA LEU A 99 16.20 -37.20 -17.99
C LEU A 99 15.31 -37.95 -16.98
N SER A 100 15.55 -39.23 -16.70
CA SER A 100 14.97 -39.86 -15.50
C SER A 100 15.68 -39.37 -14.24
N CYS A 101 14.98 -39.24 -13.11
CA CYS A 101 15.64 -39.02 -11.81
C CYS A 101 15.86 -40.36 -11.11
N SER A 102 16.68 -41.22 -11.73
CA SER A 102 17.05 -42.52 -11.16
C SER A 102 18.53 -42.53 -10.72
N PRO A 103 18.86 -43.20 -9.60
CA PRO A 103 20.24 -43.44 -9.18
C PRO A 103 20.98 -44.48 -10.06
N VAL A 104 20.26 -45.24 -10.89
CA VAL A 104 20.82 -46.23 -11.81
C VAL A 104 20.52 -45.85 -13.26
N GLY A 105 21.52 -45.98 -14.15
CA GLY A 105 21.42 -45.64 -15.57
C GLY A 105 22.23 -44.40 -15.99
N ALA A 106 22.55 -44.29 -17.28
CA ALA A 106 23.28 -43.14 -17.82
C ALA A 106 22.34 -41.94 -18.00
N GLY A 107 22.73 -40.78 -17.46
CA GLY A 107 21.95 -39.54 -17.59
C GLY A 107 20.89 -39.30 -16.53
N GLY A 108 20.86 -40.11 -15.45
CA GLY A 108 19.95 -39.92 -14.31
C GLY A 108 20.23 -38.65 -13.49
N SER A 109 21.49 -38.23 -13.43
CA SER A 109 21.90 -36.98 -12.77
C SER A 109 21.24 -35.74 -13.39
N GLN A 110 21.01 -35.74 -14.71
CA GLN A 110 20.38 -34.62 -15.41
C GLN A 110 18.90 -34.49 -15.04
N GLY A 111 18.17 -35.62 -14.94
CA GLY A 111 16.77 -35.63 -14.53
C GLY A 111 16.60 -35.22 -13.07
N CYS A 112 17.45 -35.70 -12.15
CA CYS A 112 17.41 -35.27 -10.76
C CYS A 112 17.81 -33.80 -10.57
N THR A 113 18.75 -33.31 -11.38
CA THR A 113 19.09 -31.87 -11.37
C THR A 113 17.88 -31.04 -11.78
N GLN A 114 17.17 -31.43 -12.85
CA GLN A 114 15.95 -30.74 -13.25
C GLN A 114 14.88 -30.76 -12.15
N GLN A 115 14.66 -31.92 -11.53
CA GLN A 115 13.70 -32.03 -10.42
C GLN A 115 14.08 -31.12 -9.24
N LEU A 116 15.36 -31.00 -8.92
CA LEU A 116 15.83 -30.11 -7.86
C LEU A 116 15.63 -28.63 -8.23
N LEU A 117 15.86 -28.26 -9.49
CA LEU A 117 15.60 -26.92 -10.01
C LEU A 117 14.11 -26.58 -9.93
N ASP A 118 13.24 -27.51 -10.34
CA ASP A 118 11.78 -27.32 -10.30
C ASP A 118 11.28 -27.15 -8.86
N LYS A 119 11.78 -27.97 -7.92
CA LYS A 119 11.49 -27.83 -6.49
C LYS A 119 11.96 -26.49 -5.95
N ALA A 120 13.18 -26.08 -6.27
CA ALA A 120 13.72 -24.80 -5.83
C ALA A 120 12.95 -23.60 -6.44
N ALA A 121 12.43 -23.73 -7.65
CA ALA A 121 11.56 -22.71 -8.25
C ALA A 121 10.19 -22.66 -7.53
N ALA A 122 9.60 -23.81 -7.24
CA ALA A 122 8.34 -23.90 -6.51
C ALA A 122 8.46 -23.36 -5.08
N GLU A 123 9.57 -23.62 -4.38
CA GLU A 123 9.84 -23.06 -3.04
C GLU A 123 9.95 -21.54 -3.08
N ARG A 124 10.65 -20.96 -4.08
CA ARG A 124 10.73 -19.51 -4.24
C ARG A 124 9.37 -18.88 -4.54
N ALA A 125 8.55 -19.53 -5.36
CA ALA A 125 7.22 -19.05 -5.68
C ALA A 125 6.28 -19.06 -4.45
N ASN A 126 6.45 -20.04 -3.55
CA ASN A 126 5.70 -20.15 -2.30
C ASN A 126 6.45 -19.53 -1.10
N GLY A 127 7.49 -18.74 -1.34
CA GLY A 127 8.30 -18.11 -0.31
C GLY A 127 7.46 -17.22 0.60
N THR A 128 7.81 -17.19 1.89
CA THR A 128 7.12 -16.36 2.89
C THR A 128 7.15 -14.88 2.53
N ASP A 129 8.22 -14.42 1.88
CA ASP A 129 8.39 -13.06 1.38
C ASP A 129 7.41 -12.71 0.25
N VAL A 130 7.18 -13.65 -0.67
CA VAL A 130 6.18 -13.50 -1.75
C VAL A 130 4.77 -13.43 -1.16
N LYS A 131 4.45 -14.34 -0.24
CA LYS A 131 3.12 -14.36 0.39
C LYS A 131 2.86 -13.13 1.25
N MET A 132 3.88 -12.65 1.97
CA MET A 132 3.79 -11.41 2.74
C MET A 132 3.60 -10.20 1.80
N SER A 133 4.29 -10.19 0.65
CA SER A 133 4.13 -9.13 -0.36
C SER A 133 2.71 -9.11 -0.94
N GLU A 134 2.11 -10.27 -1.18
CA GLU A 134 0.71 -10.40 -1.63
C GLU A 134 -0.27 -9.84 -0.59
N LEU A 135 -0.08 -10.19 0.69
CA LEU A 135 -0.89 -9.65 1.79
C LEU A 135 -0.77 -8.12 1.90
N ILE A 136 0.45 -7.58 1.76
CA ILE A 136 0.68 -6.13 1.75
C ILE A 136 -0.02 -5.47 0.56
N ALA A 137 0.03 -6.09 -0.61
CA ALA A 137 -0.64 -5.58 -1.81
C ALA A 137 -2.16 -5.56 -1.65
N GLU A 138 -2.74 -6.62 -1.06
CA GLU A 138 -4.17 -6.70 -0.75
C GLU A 138 -4.60 -5.58 0.21
N GLU A 139 -3.86 -5.37 1.30
CA GLU A 139 -4.17 -4.30 2.26
C GLU A 139 -3.98 -2.90 1.65
N ARG A 140 -2.96 -2.71 0.80
CA ARG A 140 -2.81 -1.47 0.03
C ARG A 140 -4.01 -1.22 -0.88
N ALA A 141 -4.53 -2.26 -1.53
CA ALA A 141 -5.72 -2.15 -2.38
C ALA A 141 -6.96 -1.76 -1.58
N LYS A 142 -7.18 -2.33 -0.39
CA LYS A 142 -8.29 -1.95 0.52
C LYS A 142 -8.20 -0.49 0.96
N ARG A 143 -6.99 -0.03 1.29
CA ARG A 143 -6.77 1.39 1.64
C ARG A 143 -7.02 2.31 0.44
N LEU A 144 -6.53 1.94 -0.74
CA LEU A 144 -6.75 2.68 -1.98
C LEU A 144 -8.24 2.78 -2.32
N SER A 145 -9.01 1.70 -2.20
CA SER A 145 -10.45 1.73 -2.50
C SER A 145 -11.24 2.68 -1.59
N THR A 146 -10.81 2.83 -0.33
CA THR A 146 -11.42 3.79 0.59
C THR A 146 -11.10 5.22 0.16
N ILE A 147 -9.83 5.51 -0.13
CA ILE A 147 -9.37 6.82 -0.60
C ILE A 147 -10.09 7.21 -1.90
N ASP A 148 -10.24 6.30 -2.86
CA ASP A 148 -10.93 6.57 -4.12
C ASP A 148 -12.40 6.94 -3.90
N SER A 149 -13.09 6.26 -2.97
CA SER A 149 -14.48 6.57 -2.62
C SER A 149 -14.62 7.94 -1.94
N GLU A 150 -13.74 8.26 -0.99
CA GLU A 150 -13.74 9.55 -0.30
C GLU A 150 -13.38 10.70 -1.25
N ALA A 151 -12.41 10.48 -2.15
CA ALA A 151 -12.03 11.45 -3.17
C ALA A 151 -13.18 11.75 -4.13
N ALA A 152 -13.94 10.74 -4.55
CA ALA A 152 -15.11 10.93 -5.41
C ALA A 152 -16.22 11.73 -4.70
N GLU A 153 -16.47 11.47 -3.42
CA GLU A 153 -17.42 12.25 -2.64
C GLU A 153 -16.98 13.70 -2.45
N GLN A 154 -15.70 13.93 -2.16
CA GLN A 154 -15.15 15.28 -2.02
C GLN A 154 -15.22 16.04 -3.34
N GLN A 155 -14.87 15.39 -4.45
CA GLN A 155 -14.96 15.99 -5.77
C GLN A 155 -16.39 16.45 -6.07
N ARG A 156 -17.39 15.61 -5.79
CA ARG A 156 -18.81 15.99 -5.94
C ARG A 156 -19.20 17.18 -5.06
N ARG A 157 -18.76 17.21 -3.80
CA ARG A 157 -19.04 18.34 -2.88
C ARG A 157 -18.42 19.65 -3.38
N VAL A 158 -17.21 19.59 -3.94
CA VAL A 158 -16.53 20.76 -4.51
C VAL A 158 -17.28 21.25 -5.75
N GLU A 159 -17.67 20.36 -6.66
CA GLU A 159 -18.42 20.71 -7.87
C GLU A 159 -19.78 21.36 -7.54
N GLU A 160 -20.54 20.80 -6.58
CA GLU A 160 -21.80 21.40 -6.12
C GLU A 160 -21.59 22.79 -5.51
N ALA A 161 -20.52 23.00 -4.75
CA ALA A 161 -20.18 24.29 -4.16
C ALA A 161 -19.75 25.31 -5.23
N GLU A 162 -18.97 24.90 -6.23
CA GLU A 162 -18.56 25.75 -7.36
C GLU A 162 -19.77 26.17 -8.19
N GLU A 163 -20.68 25.23 -8.53
CA GLU A 163 -21.92 25.54 -9.24
C GLU A 163 -22.80 26.53 -8.48
N ALA A 164 -22.94 26.34 -7.17
CA ALA A 164 -23.71 27.24 -6.30
C ALA A 164 -23.07 28.65 -6.28
N TYR A 165 -21.75 28.74 -6.16
CA TYR A 165 -21.01 30.00 -6.20
C TYR A 165 -21.23 30.73 -7.53
N PHE A 166 -21.04 30.05 -8.66
CA PHE A 166 -21.24 30.65 -9.98
C PHE A 166 -22.70 31.04 -10.23
N ALA A 167 -23.67 30.28 -9.72
CA ALA A 167 -25.08 30.65 -9.81
C ALA A 167 -25.39 31.94 -9.04
N GLN A 168 -24.83 32.12 -7.84
CA GLN A 168 -24.95 33.36 -7.07
C GLN A 168 -24.31 34.53 -7.81
N GLN A 169 -23.10 34.35 -8.36
CA GLN A 169 -22.41 35.39 -9.10
C GLN A 169 -23.19 35.86 -10.34
N ARG A 170 -23.76 34.92 -11.11
CA ARG A 170 -24.62 35.26 -12.26
C ARG A 170 -25.87 36.04 -11.86
N ARG A 171 -26.51 35.71 -10.73
CA ARG A 171 -27.66 36.46 -10.20
C ARG A 171 -27.28 37.88 -9.81
N GLN A 172 -26.19 38.05 -9.05
CA GLN A 172 -25.70 39.37 -8.65
C GLN A 172 -25.30 40.23 -9.85
N GLN A 173 -24.70 39.62 -10.88
CA GLN A 173 -24.33 40.36 -12.09
C GLN A 173 -25.58 40.80 -12.87
N ALA A 174 -26.58 39.94 -13.03
CA ALA A 174 -27.85 40.31 -13.64
C ALA A 174 -28.58 41.44 -12.89
N GLU A 175 -28.53 41.44 -11.55
CA GLU A 175 -29.07 42.52 -10.72
C GLU A 175 -28.32 43.84 -10.92
N ARG A 176 -26.98 43.81 -10.99
CA ARG A 176 -26.15 44.98 -11.27
C ARG A 176 -26.42 45.55 -12.66
N ASP A 177 -26.46 44.70 -13.68
CA ASP A 177 -26.74 45.11 -15.07
C ASP A 177 -28.16 45.70 -15.21
N ALA A 178 -29.13 45.21 -14.44
CA ALA A 178 -30.48 45.76 -14.40
C ALA A 178 -30.53 47.12 -13.68
N ALA A 179 -29.77 47.29 -12.60
CA ALA A 179 -29.65 48.58 -11.90
C ALA A 179 -28.97 49.65 -12.77
N GLU A 180 -27.92 49.29 -13.52
CA GLU A 180 -27.20 50.19 -14.43
C GLU A 180 -28.10 50.66 -15.60
N LYS A 181 -28.91 49.77 -16.18
CA LYS A 181 -29.91 50.15 -17.20
C LYS A 181 -31.06 50.99 -16.66
N GLY A 182 -31.41 50.82 -15.39
CA GLY A 182 -32.42 51.65 -14.71
C GLY A 182 -31.93 53.08 -14.52
N ASP A 183 -30.67 53.26 -14.13
CA ASP A 183 -30.05 54.58 -13.91
C ASP A 183 -29.95 55.41 -15.20
N ASP A 184 -29.56 54.77 -16.32
CA ASP A 184 -29.45 55.40 -17.65
C ASP A 184 -30.80 55.98 -18.18
N THR A 185 -31.94 55.48 -17.69
CA THR A 185 -33.27 56.00 -18.08
C THR A 185 -33.77 57.21 -17.26
N THR A 186 -33.09 57.56 -16.16
CA THR A 186 -33.47 58.70 -15.29
C THR A 186 -32.64 59.98 -15.53
N GLY A 187 -31.56 59.90 -16.32
CA GLY A 187 -30.68 61.02 -16.68
C GLY A 187 -31.06 61.74 -17.98
N GLY A 188 -32.34 62.11 -18.18
CA GLY A 188 -32.74 62.95 -19.32
C GLY A 188 -32.31 64.42 -19.13
N PRO A 189 -31.74 65.10 -20.15
CA PRO A 189 -31.18 66.44 -20.00
C PRO A 189 -32.27 67.48 -19.69
N GLN A 190 -32.13 68.20 -18.58
CA GLN A 190 -32.92 69.38 -18.23
C GLN A 190 -32.31 70.62 -18.89
N GLN A 191 -33.02 71.18 -19.89
CA GLN A 191 -32.81 72.54 -20.40
C GLN A 191 -33.97 73.43 -19.91
N PRO A 192 -33.68 74.69 -19.55
CA PRO A 192 -34.02 75.77 -20.46
C PRO A 192 -32.81 76.54 -21.00
#